data_AF-A0A7W2ATY6-F1
#
_entry.id   AF-A0A7W2ATY6-F1
#
_cell.length_a   1.000
_cell.length_b   1.000
_cell.length_c   1.000
_cell.angle_alpha   90.00
_cell.angle_beta   90.00
_cell.angle_gamma   90.00
#
_symmetry.space_group_name_H-M   'P 1'
#
loop_
_entity.id
_entity.type
_entity.pdbx_description
1 polymer ?
#
loop_
_entity_poly.entity_id
_entity_poly.type
_entity_poly.pdbx_seq_one_letter_code
_entity_poly.pdbx_strand_id
1 'polypeptide(L)'
;MNPSDKNPSDKIDEPWLHIEKLTVKRGGKEILKGIDLQVSAGELIAIVGANGSGKSTLLATLLGQVEATAGTVSVDHQSITRLSHQQLAQSFAWLPQESPTPEPLMVEEVVAAARYHMDEPRPDALKEARAALEECGAGDLSTRWWNELSGGERQRVELATLKAQGARAWLLDEPANHLDPVWRLRLLEELQRRVLEGTTVVVVLHDISLLEELNEVEPRVVALAEGQVIYDGKDPQELGEDWRSRVWSEGRSGGPTVDSESIGRRPWGATHLLVWGVLTLLIGMASAWIGPKISGELGQAILHELRIPRALAGMIMGAVLAGAGAVLQILLQNPLATPGTVGTTAGASLGVILALLFGVESALFGIPLLPLAAFAGALTVTSIIVLVASRHRTRTEDVLLAGIALTLMTGAISSALRLGFDQVMALEALRWSLGSLTLIGFERLWLALPFLLVSMLGMLMLLRPLDVLVTGIDRAGTRGVNVPRIRTWGVGLASLGVAAGVAMAGPIAFVGLVCPHIMRLWGGGQPRFLVPASMCLGLAFLPLCDSLGRVLLEQREVPVGVITAAIGAPLLFLLVIRRSRQR
;
A
#
# COMPACT_ATOMS: atom_id res chain seq x y z
N MET A 1 28.34 52.98 -22.77
CA MET A 1 28.69 51.61 -23.15
C MET A 1 27.77 50.70 -22.36
N ASN A 2 26.70 50.23 -23.01
CA ASN A 2 25.54 49.61 -22.39
C ASN A 2 25.84 48.12 -22.11
N PRO A 3 25.56 47.55 -20.93
CA PRO A 3 25.87 46.16 -20.60
C PRO A 3 24.82 45.17 -21.13
N SER A 4 24.30 45.39 -22.34
CA SER A 4 23.14 44.68 -22.89
C SER A 4 23.45 43.87 -24.16
N ASP A 5 24.66 43.32 -24.27
CA ASP A 5 25.01 42.32 -25.28
C ASP A 5 25.72 41.15 -24.58
N LYS A 6 24.93 40.27 -23.97
CA LYS A 6 25.35 38.89 -23.71
C LYS A 6 24.39 38.00 -24.49
N ASN A 7 24.94 37.32 -25.49
CA ASN A 7 24.29 36.24 -26.22
C ASN A 7 23.61 35.26 -25.25
N PRO A 8 22.39 34.77 -25.51
CA PRO A 8 21.73 33.76 -24.67
C PRO A 8 22.44 32.40 -24.63
N SER A 9 23.47 32.19 -25.45
CA SER A 9 24.13 30.90 -25.66
C SER A 9 25.35 30.62 -24.78
N ASP A 10 25.69 31.51 -23.83
CA ASP A 10 26.91 31.41 -22.99
C ASP A 10 26.65 31.22 -21.49
N LYS A 11 25.45 30.78 -21.10
CA LYS A 11 25.32 30.09 -19.80
C LYS A 11 25.65 28.62 -20.04
N ILE A 12 26.88 28.22 -19.73
CA ILE A 12 27.17 26.82 -19.45
C ILE A 12 26.27 26.46 -18.27
N ASP A 13 25.19 25.72 -18.53
CA ASP A 13 24.25 25.30 -17.49
C ASP A 13 25.02 24.51 -16.43
N GLU A 14 25.11 25.10 -15.24
CA GLU A 14 25.78 24.49 -14.10
C GLU A 14 25.12 23.12 -13.82
N PRO A 15 25.89 22.03 -13.67
CA PRO A 15 25.33 20.72 -13.43
C PRO A 15 24.47 20.78 -12.17
N TRP A 16 23.25 20.27 -12.25
CA TRP A 16 22.27 20.38 -11.18
C TRP A 16 22.25 19.13 -10.29
N LEU A 17 22.75 17.99 -10.80
CA LEU A 17 22.91 16.75 -10.06
C LEU A 17 24.39 16.38 -10.00
N HIS A 18 24.89 16.20 -8.78
CA HIS A 18 26.26 15.78 -8.51
C HIS A 18 26.27 14.49 -7.71
N ILE A 19 27.11 13.55 -8.13
CA ILE A 19 27.44 12.32 -7.43
C ILE A 19 28.94 12.38 -7.15
N GLU A 20 29.31 12.34 -5.88
CA GLU A 20 30.71 12.42 -5.44
C GLU A 20 31.08 11.19 -4.62
N LYS A 21 32.06 10.42 -5.11
CA LYS A 21 32.64 9.23 -4.46
C LYS A 21 31.59 8.25 -3.93
N LEU A 22 30.49 8.10 -4.65
CA LEU A 22 29.35 7.32 -4.20
C LEU A 22 29.71 5.84 -4.05
N THR A 23 29.54 5.33 -2.84
CA THR A 23 29.83 3.94 -2.47
C THR A 23 28.63 3.33 -1.79
N VAL A 24 28.21 2.13 -2.22
CA VAL A 24 27.04 1.43 -1.69
C VAL A 24 27.42 0.00 -1.33
N LYS A 25 27.21 -0.41 -0.07
CA LYS A 25 27.38 -1.79 0.40
C LYS A 25 26.04 -2.47 0.62
N ARG A 26 25.90 -3.70 0.12
CA ARG A 26 24.73 -4.56 0.37
C ARG A 26 25.19 -5.96 0.76
N GLY A 27 24.74 -6.44 1.92
CA GLY A 27 25.13 -7.77 2.44
C GLY A 27 26.64 -7.95 2.62
N GLY A 28 27.37 -6.88 2.96
CA GLY A 28 28.83 -6.90 3.10
C GLY A 28 29.63 -6.74 1.80
N LYS A 29 29.00 -6.80 0.62
CA LYS A 29 29.64 -6.60 -0.68
C LYS A 29 29.45 -5.14 -1.14
N GLU A 30 30.52 -4.53 -1.66
CA GLU A 30 30.46 -3.24 -2.35
C GLU A 30 29.85 -3.42 -3.74
N ILE A 31 28.70 -2.79 -3.96
CA ILE A 31 27.96 -2.80 -5.23
C ILE A 31 28.35 -1.61 -6.09
N LEU A 32 28.49 -0.43 -5.49
CA LEU A 32 29.05 0.78 -6.12
C LEU A 32 30.32 1.17 -5.37
N LYS A 33 31.35 1.57 -6.10
CA LYS A 33 32.71 1.80 -5.61
C LYS A 33 33.25 3.15 -6.07
N GLY A 34 32.90 4.22 -5.35
CA GLY A 34 33.43 5.56 -5.61
C GLY A 34 32.99 6.14 -6.96
N ILE A 35 31.69 6.13 -7.25
CA ILE A 35 31.15 6.72 -8.49
C ILE A 35 31.19 8.25 -8.39
N ASP A 36 31.76 8.90 -9.40
CA ASP A 36 31.70 10.34 -9.61
C ASP A 36 30.93 10.60 -10.92
N LEU A 37 29.90 11.46 -10.88
CA LEU A 37 29.09 11.81 -12.05
C LEU A 37 28.47 13.20 -11.86
N GLN A 38 28.37 13.97 -12.94
CA GLN A 38 27.69 15.26 -12.97
C GLN A 38 26.71 15.27 -14.13
N VAL A 39 25.50 15.79 -13.88
CA VAL A 39 24.41 15.81 -14.87
C VAL A 39 23.89 17.22 -15.03
N SER A 40 23.83 17.67 -16.28
CA SER A 40 23.33 18.98 -16.67
C SER A 40 21.85 18.92 -17.05
N ALA A 41 21.19 20.08 -17.12
CA ALA A 41 19.79 20.16 -17.52
C ALA A 41 19.63 19.82 -19.01
N GLY A 42 18.56 19.10 -19.37
CA GLY A 42 18.28 18.75 -20.77
C GLY A 42 19.33 17.80 -21.38
N GLU A 43 20.01 16.99 -20.55
CA GLU A 43 20.98 16.00 -21.01
C GLU A 43 20.31 14.63 -21.18
N LEU A 44 20.67 13.89 -22.24
CA LEU A 44 20.32 12.48 -22.41
C LEU A 44 21.53 11.61 -22.03
N ILE A 45 21.40 10.86 -20.94
CA ILE A 45 22.43 9.98 -20.42
C ILE A 45 21.98 8.53 -20.58
N ALA A 46 22.75 7.75 -21.35
CA ALA A 46 22.57 6.33 -21.49
C ALA A 46 23.54 5.56 -20.59
N ILE A 47 23.00 4.88 -19.58
CA ILE A 47 23.76 4.02 -18.68
C ILE A 47 23.80 2.61 -19.25
N VAL A 48 24.99 2.11 -19.55
CA VAL A 48 25.21 0.77 -20.12
C VAL A 48 26.08 -0.09 -19.20
N GLY A 49 25.93 -1.40 -19.25
CA GLY A 49 26.76 -2.32 -18.46
C GLY A 49 26.10 -3.67 -18.22
N ALA A 50 26.88 -4.63 -17.71
CA ALA A 50 26.42 -6.00 -17.51
C ALA A 50 25.32 -6.11 -16.45
N ASN A 51 24.61 -7.24 -16.42
CA ASN A 51 23.75 -7.56 -15.29
C ASN A 51 24.58 -7.65 -14.00
N GLY A 52 24.13 -6.96 -12.95
CA GLY A 52 24.86 -6.87 -11.68
C GLY A 52 26.01 -5.87 -11.65
N SER A 53 26.21 -5.03 -12.68
CA SER A 53 27.25 -3.98 -12.67
C SER A 53 26.96 -2.81 -11.73
N GLY A 54 25.72 -2.70 -11.22
CA GLY A 54 25.29 -1.67 -10.28
C GLY A 54 24.28 -0.65 -10.82
N LYS A 55 23.85 -0.75 -12.09
CA LYS A 55 22.93 0.20 -12.77
C LYS A 55 21.66 0.51 -11.96
N SER A 56 20.86 -0.51 -11.63
CA SER A 56 19.65 -0.32 -10.83
C SER A 56 19.95 0.15 -9.40
N THR A 57 21.13 -0.17 -8.85
CA THR A 57 21.54 0.33 -7.52
C THR A 57 21.90 1.81 -7.58
N LEU A 58 22.51 2.28 -8.67
CA LEU A 58 22.78 3.70 -8.91
C LEU A 58 21.46 4.47 -9.01
N LEU A 59 20.52 4.02 -9.84
CA LEU A 59 19.19 4.63 -9.94
C LEU A 59 18.45 4.64 -8.61
N ALA A 60 18.41 3.51 -7.90
CA ALA A 60 17.77 3.43 -6.58
C ALA A 60 18.42 4.37 -5.55
N THR A 61 19.72 4.65 -5.67
CA THR A 61 20.41 5.61 -4.81
C THR A 61 20.03 7.05 -5.15
N LEU A 62 19.93 7.40 -6.44
CA LEU A 62 19.43 8.71 -6.90
C LEU A 62 18.01 8.99 -6.41
N LEU A 63 17.16 7.96 -6.39
CA LEU A 63 15.78 8.03 -5.89
C LEU A 63 15.67 8.06 -4.37
N GLY A 64 16.80 8.00 -3.64
CA GLY A 64 16.83 7.95 -2.17
C GLY A 64 16.28 6.65 -1.57
N GLN A 65 16.11 5.60 -2.38
CA GLN A 65 15.65 4.28 -1.93
C GLN A 65 16.79 3.46 -1.29
N VAL A 66 18.02 3.69 -1.75
CA VAL A 66 19.23 3.08 -1.20
C VAL A 66 20.15 4.17 -0.65
N GLU A 67 20.50 4.06 0.62
CA GLU A 67 21.44 5.00 1.25
C GLU A 67 22.88 4.70 0.84
N ALA A 68 23.63 5.76 0.54
CA ALA A 68 25.07 5.70 0.36
C ALA A 68 25.76 5.26 1.65
N THR A 69 26.74 4.36 1.54
CA THR A 69 27.65 4.00 2.64
C THR A 69 28.76 5.03 2.80
N ALA A 70 29.22 5.62 1.69
CA ALA A 70 30.14 6.76 1.65
C ALA A 70 29.88 7.58 0.37
N GLY A 71 30.39 8.81 0.35
CA GLY A 71 30.11 9.78 -0.73
C GLY A 71 28.77 10.48 -0.57
N THR A 72 28.44 11.35 -1.51
CA THR A 72 27.23 12.17 -1.48
C THR A 72 26.57 12.26 -2.86
N VAL A 73 25.24 12.27 -2.86
CA VAL A 73 24.44 12.67 -4.01
C VAL A 73 23.74 13.97 -3.63
N SER A 74 23.80 14.98 -4.50
CA SER A 74 23.18 16.28 -4.29
C SER A 74 22.46 16.79 -5.53
N VAL A 75 21.30 17.40 -5.32
CA VAL A 75 20.49 18.11 -6.30
C VAL A 75 20.51 19.59 -5.93
N ASP A 76 20.88 20.47 -6.86
CA ASP A 76 21.09 21.91 -6.66
C ASP A 76 21.95 22.19 -5.40
N HIS A 77 23.07 21.46 -5.27
CA HIS A 77 23.99 21.46 -4.11
C HIS A 77 23.40 21.02 -2.76
N GLN A 78 22.14 20.59 -2.70
CA GLN A 78 21.53 20.03 -1.51
C GLN A 78 21.58 18.50 -1.57
N SER A 79 22.14 17.87 -0.53
CA SER A 79 22.16 16.40 -0.46
C SER A 79 20.76 15.82 -0.52
N ILE A 80 20.56 14.75 -1.31
CA ILE A 80 19.28 14.05 -1.44
C ILE A 80 18.73 13.54 -0.11
N THR A 81 19.60 13.26 0.87
CA THR A 81 19.24 12.82 2.22
C THR A 81 18.53 13.91 3.04
N ARG A 82 18.68 15.17 2.64
CA ARG A 82 18.05 16.34 3.28
C ARG A 82 16.79 16.81 2.53
N LEU A 83 16.54 16.27 1.34
CA LEU A 83 15.35 16.61 0.57
C LEU A 83 14.15 15.87 1.15
N SER A 84 12.99 16.53 1.12
CA SER A 84 11.72 15.86 1.38
C SER A 84 11.40 14.89 0.24
N HIS A 85 10.56 13.89 0.49
CA HIS A 85 10.06 13.00 -0.57
C HIS A 85 9.39 13.79 -1.70
N GLN A 86 8.72 14.90 -1.39
CA GLN A 86 8.08 15.78 -2.36
C GLN A 86 9.11 16.46 -3.27
N GLN A 87 10.21 16.97 -2.69
CA GLN A 87 11.31 17.57 -3.45
C GLN A 87 12.00 16.55 -4.36
N LEU A 88 12.24 15.33 -3.86
CA LEU A 88 12.79 14.24 -4.69
C LEU A 88 11.86 13.87 -5.85
N ALA A 89 10.54 13.85 -5.62
CA ALA A 89 9.55 13.56 -6.65
C ALA A 89 9.44 14.67 -7.72
N GLN A 90 9.79 15.91 -7.38
CA GLN A 90 9.92 17.02 -8.33
C GLN A 90 11.22 16.92 -9.13
N SER A 91 12.28 16.35 -8.56
CA SER A 91 13.54 16.13 -9.25
C SER A 91 13.49 14.94 -10.21
N PHE A 92 12.91 13.81 -9.78
CA PHE A 92 13.00 12.54 -10.50
C PHE A 92 11.63 11.87 -10.69
N ALA A 93 11.26 11.63 -11.94
CA ALA A 93 10.24 10.67 -12.33
C ALA A 93 10.92 9.33 -12.64
N TRP A 94 10.30 8.21 -12.28
CA TRP A 94 10.93 6.89 -12.38
C TRP A 94 10.05 5.85 -13.05
N LEU A 95 10.65 5.13 -14.00
CA LEU A 95 10.08 3.94 -14.62
C LEU A 95 10.90 2.70 -14.21
N PRO A 96 10.36 1.83 -13.33
CA PRO A 96 11.03 0.58 -12.96
C PRO A 96 11.06 -0.45 -14.10
N GLN A 97 12.02 -1.37 -14.01
CA GLN A 97 12.18 -2.52 -14.92
C GLN A 97 10.97 -3.48 -14.86
N GLU A 98 10.44 -3.74 -13.66
CA GLU A 98 9.21 -4.52 -13.46
C GLU A 98 8.16 -3.68 -12.73
N SER A 99 6.93 -3.74 -13.23
CA SER A 99 5.84 -2.86 -12.78
C SER A 99 4.63 -3.62 -12.20
N PRO A 100 4.77 -4.64 -11.35
CA PRO A 100 3.60 -5.40 -10.90
C PRO A 100 2.70 -4.51 -10.04
N THR A 101 1.52 -4.17 -10.55
CA THR A 101 0.44 -3.66 -9.69
C THR A 101 -0.44 -4.85 -9.31
N PRO A 102 -0.48 -5.25 -8.03
CA PRO A 102 -1.26 -6.40 -7.60
C PRO A 102 -2.77 -6.16 -7.64
N GLU A 103 -3.20 -4.90 -7.75
CA GLU A 103 -4.59 -4.48 -7.63
C GLU A 103 -5.21 -4.07 -8.98
N PRO A 104 -6.50 -4.36 -9.18
CA PRO A 104 -7.24 -3.86 -10.32
C PRO A 104 -7.50 -2.36 -10.08
N LEU A 105 -6.74 -1.52 -10.78
CA LEU A 105 -6.80 -0.06 -10.74
C LEU A 105 -7.18 0.48 -12.11
N MET A 106 -7.84 1.62 -12.16
CA MET A 106 -8.18 2.28 -13.43
C MET A 106 -6.96 3.05 -13.93
N VAL A 107 -6.76 3.08 -15.25
CA VAL A 107 -5.61 3.72 -15.90
C VAL A 107 -5.48 5.20 -15.51
N GLU A 108 -6.56 5.98 -15.57
CA GLU A 108 -6.53 7.39 -15.19
C GLU A 108 -6.08 7.61 -13.74
N GLU A 109 -6.35 6.65 -12.85
CA GLU A 109 -5.98 6.72 -11.44
C GLU A 109 -4.51 6.38 -11.22
N VAL A 110 -3.96 5.44 -12.00
CA VAL A 110 -2.53 5.12 -11.97
C VAL A 110 -1.70 6.33 -12.39
N VAL A 111 -2.18 7.08 -13.38
CA VAL A 111 -1.55 8.31 -13.89
C VAL A 111 -1.75 9.48 -12.93
N ALA A 112 -2.96 9.70 -12.42
CA ALA A 112 -3.22 10.75 -11.43
C ALA A 112 -2.40 10.55 -10.14
N ALA A 113 -2.17 9.30 -9.72
CA ALA A 113 -1.32 9.00 -8.57
C ALA A 113 0.14 9.47 -8.75
N ALA A 114 0.63 9.65 -10.00
CA ALA A 114 1.96 10.18 -10.27
C ALA A 114 2.12 11.65 -9.85
N ARG A 115 1.01 12.37 -9.69
CA ARG A 115 0.93 13.80 -9.35
C ARG A 115 0.80 14.06 -7.85
N TYR A 116 0.95 13.03 -7.01
CA TYR A 116 0.76 13.14 -5.57
C TYR A 116 1.60 14.26 -4.94
N HIS A 117 2.86 14.44 -5.37
CA HIS A 117 3.75 15.48 -4.86
C HIS A 117 3.28 16.91 -5.14
N MET A 118 2.35 17.12 -6.08
CA MET A 118 1.87 18.47 -6.42
C MET A 118 0.82 19.00 -5.43
N ASP A 119 0.36 18.15 -4.49
CA ASP A 119 -0.65 18.44 -3.47
C ASP A 119 -1.99 19.02 -4.00
N GLU A 120 -2.25 18.88 -5.30
CA GLU A 120 -3.44 19.45 -5.96
C GLU A 120 -4.75 18.69 -5.65
N PRO A 121 -5.93 19.32 -5.86
CA PRO A 121 -7.21 18.63 -5.79
C PRO A 121 -7.32 17.51 -6.84
N ARG A 122 -8.02 16.43 -6.46
CA ARG A 122 -8.20 15.26 -7.33
C ARG A 122 -8.78 15.56 -8.72
N PRO A 123 -9.82 16.42 -8.89
CA PRO A 123 -10.36 16.71 -10.20
C PRO A 123 -9.30 17.29 -11.15
N ASP A 124 -8.40 18.12 -10.61
CA ASP A 124 -7.30 18.72 -11.36
C ASP A 124 -6.26 17.65 -11.71
N ALA A 125 -5.88 16.79 -10.75
CA ALA A 125 -4.99 15.66 -11.01
C ALA A 125 -5.51 14.70 -12.10
N LEU A 126 -6.82 14.42 -12.11
CA LEU A 126 -7.44 13.57 -13.13
C LEU A 126 -7.50 14.24 -14.49
N LYS A 127 -7.75 15.56 -14.53
CA LYS A 127 -7.74 16.33 -15.76
C LYS A 127 -6.35 16.29 -16.40
N GLU A 128 -5.31 16.57 -15.63
CA GLU A 128 -3.92 16.53 -16.09
C GLU A 128 -3.47 15.10 -16.44
N ALA A 129 -3.94 14.09 -15.70
CA ALA A 129 -3.68 12.69 -16.02
C ALA A 129 -4.29 12.28 -17.38
N ARG A 130 -5.50 12.76 -17.69
CA ARG A 130 -6.15 12.50 -18.99
C ARG A 130 -5.44 13.22 -20.13
N ALA A 131 -5.01 14.46 -19.92
CA ALA A 131 -4.18 15.18 -20.89
C ALA A 131 -2.87 14.43 -21.17
N ALA A 132 -2.18 13.97 -20.12
CA ALA A 132 -0.96 13.18 -20.27
C ALA A 132 -1.20 11.85 -21.02
N LEU A 133 -2.34 11.18 -20.77
CA LEU A 133 -2.74 9.98 -21.51
C LEU A 133 -2.99 10.29 -22.98
N GLU A 134 -3.71 11.37 -23.31
CA GLU A 134 -3.97 11.79 -24.69
C GLU A 134 -2.67 12.06 -25.45
N GLU A 135 -1.74 12.78 -24.83
CA GLU A 135 -0.45 13.14 -25.45
C GLU A 135 0.48 11.94 -25.65
N CYS A 136 0.40 10.91 -24.80
CA CYS A 136 1.10 9.65 -24.97
C CYS A 136 0.31 8.65 -25.83
N GLY A 137 -0.80 9.10 -26.44
CA GLY A 137 -1.65 8.31 -27.32
C GLY A 137 -2.47 7.24 -26.62
N ALA A 138 -2.62 7.26 -25.30
CA ALA A 138 -3.35 6.31 -24.45
C ALA A 138 -4.69 6.86 -23.88
N GLY A 139 -5.24 7.93 -24.46
CA GLY A 139 -6.50 8.53 -24.00
C GLY A 139 -7.69 7.55 -24.01
N ASP A 140 -7.72 6.64 -24.99
CA ASP A 140 -8.72 5.57 -25.13
C ASP A 140 -8.70 4.55 -23.99
N LEU A 141 -7.55 4.42 -23.31
CA LEU A 141 -7.33 3.49 -22.21
C LEU A 141 -7.74 4.05 -20.85
N SER A 142 -8.08 5.34 -20.74
CA SER A 142 -8.32 6.04 -19.46
C SER A 142 -9.30 5.33 -18.54
N THR A 143 -10.35 4.71 -19.10
CA THR A 143 -11.39 3.99 -18.34
C THR A 143 -11.20 2.46 -18.31
N ARG A 144 -10.05 1.95 -18.76
CA ARG A 144 -9.67 0.53 -18.66
C ARG A 144 -8.97 0.23 -17.34
N TRP A 145 -8.98 -1.04 -16.98
CA TRP A 145 -8.24 -1.55 -15.83
C TRP A 145 -6.80 -1.84 -16.23
N TRP A 146 -5.86 -1.46 -15.38
CA TRP A 146 -4.43 -1.62 -15.61
C TRP A 146 -4.03 -3.08 -15.90
N ASN A 147 -4.65 -4.03 -15.20
CA ASN A 147 -4.35 -5.46 -15.35
C ASN A 147 -4.92 -6.08 -16.63
N GLU A 148 -5.63 -5.31 -17.46
CA GLU A 148 -6.19 -5.75 -18.74
C GLU A 148 -5.37 -5.24 -19.94
N LEU A 149 -4.31 -4.45 -19.69
CA LEU A 149 -3.51 -3.83 -20.74
C LEU A 149 -2.52 -4.83 -21.35
N SER A 150 -2.39 -4.80 -22.68
CA SER A 150 -1.26 -5.38 -23.40
C SER A 150 0.05 -4.66 -23.06
N GLY A 151 1.20 -5.25 -23.44
CA GLY A 151 2.52 -4.67 -23.19
C GLY A 151 2.68 -3.25 -23.76
N GLY A 152 2.31 -3.03 -25.03
CA GLY A 152 2.39 -1.71 -25.67
C GLY A 152 1.37 -0.70 -25.12
N GLU A 153 0.16 -1.14 -24.76
CA GLU A 153 -0.81 -0.28 -24.04
C GLU A 153 -0.26 0.19 -22.70
N ARG A 154 0.29 -0.74 -21.91
CA ARG A 154 0.88 -0.45 -20.60
C ARG A 154 2.03 0.54 -20.71
N GLN A 155 2.89 0.38 -21.70
CA GLN A 155 4.01 1.29 -21.91
C GLN A 155 3.54 2.74 -22.19
N ARG A 156 2.52 2.93 -23.04
CA ARG A 156 1.95 4.26 -23.26
C ARG A 156 1.42 4.89 -21.98
N VAL A 157 0.77 4.10 -21.13
CA VAL A 157 0.31 4.56 -19.81
C VAL A 157 1.50 4.89 -18.91
N GLU A 158 2.56 4.09 -18.91
CA GLU A 158 3.77 4.35 -18.12
C GLU A 158 4.48 5.64 -18.53
N LEU A 159 4.60 5.91 -19.83
CA LEU A 159 5.06 7.21 -20.33
C LEU A 159 4.15 8.35 -19.88
N ALA A 160 2.83 8.15 -19.90
CA ALA A 160 1.89 9.13 -19.35
C ALA A 160 2.11 9.37 -17.86
N THR A 161 2.49 8.34 -17.07
CA THR A 161 2.84 8.54 -15.64
C THR A 161 4.08 9.39 -15.45
N LEU A 162 5.14 9.19 -16.24
CA LEU A 162 6.36 10.00 -16.18
C LEU A 162 6.07 11.46 -16.53
N LYS A 163 5.30 11.67 -17.61
CA LYS A 163 4.86 13.00 -18.02
C LYS A 163 4.00 13.67 -16.96
N ALA A 164 2.97 12.98 -16.45
CA ALA A 164 2.06 13.52 -15.46
C ALA A 164 2.80 13.95 -14.19
N GLN A 165 3.84 13.22 -13.78
CA GLN A 165 4.65 13.56 -12.61
C GLN A 165 5.37 14.92 -12.75
N GLY A 166 5.66 15.38 -13.98
CA GLY A 166 6.23 16.71 -14.22
C GLY A 166 7.57 16.95 -13.52
N ALA A 167 8.42 15.91 -13.43
CA ALA A 167 9.73 16.02 -12.79
C ALA A 167 10.80 16.57 -13.74
N ARG A 168 11.87 17.16 -13.19
CA ARG A 168 13.01 17.70 -13.96
C ARG A 168 13.79 16.64 -14.74
N ALA A 169 13.81 15.40 -14.23
CA ALA A 169 14.51 14.29 -14.84
C ALA A 169 13.68 13.00 -14.88
N TRP A 170 13.81 12.24 -15.96
CA TRP A 170 13.26 10.91 -16.08
C TRP A 170 14.37 9.88 -15.87
N LEU A 171 14.18 8.97 -14.92
CA LEU A 171 15.05 7.83 -14.66
C LEU A 171 14.33 6.56 -15.15
N LEU A 172 14.88 5.90 -16.16
CA LEU A 172 14.25 4.71 -16.75
C LEU A 172 15.18 3.50 -16.61
N ASP A 173 14.68 2.42 -16.00
CA ASP A 173 15.44 1.19 -15.84
C ASP A 173 15.01 0.15 -16.89
N GLU A 174 15.80 0.00 -17.95
CA GLU A 174 15.57 -0.94 -19.07
C GLU A 174 14.17 -0.83 -19.72
N PRO A 175 13.70 0.37 -20.10
CA PRO A 175 12.33 0.59 -20.57
C PRO A 175 12.04 -0.03 -21.94
N ALA A 176 13.08 -0.41 -22.69
CA ALA A 176 12.98 -1.02 -24.02
C ALA A 176 12.78 -2.54 -23.99
N ASN A 177 12.96 -3.18 -22.83
CA ASN A 177 12.92 -4.63 -22.72
C ASN A 177 11.48 -5.16 -22.87
N HIS A 178 11.33 -6.33 -23.52
CA HIS A 178 10.05 -7.00 -23.77
C HIS A 178 9.07 -6.24 -24.69
N LEU A 179 9.54 -5.20 -25.38
CA LEU A 179 8.77 -4.48 -26.38
C LEU A 179 9.03 -5.00 -27.78
N ASP A 180 8.01 -4.99 -28.62
CA ASP A 180 8.22 -5.17 -30.05
C ASP A 180 8.96 -3.96 -30.66
N PRO A 181 9.59 -4.13 -31.83
CA PRO A 181 10.45 -3.10 -32.42
C PRO A 181 9.76 -1.75 -32.64
N VAL A 182 8.45 -1.74 -32.95
CA VAL A 182 7.72 -0.51 -33.26
C VAL A 182 7.58 0.36 -32.02
N TRP A 183 7.20 -0.23 -30.90
CA TRP A 183 7.06 0.51 -29.64
C TRP A 183 8.39 0.90 -29.00
N ARG A 184 9.44 0.10 -29.25
CA ARG A 184 10.80 0.46 -28.86
C ARG A 184 11.28 1.74 -29.56
N LEU A 185 11.04 1.88 -30.86
CA LEU A 185 11.39 3.11 -31.60
C LEU A 185 10.61 4.32 -31.08
N ARG A 186 9.28 4.17 -30.90
CA ARG A 186 8.43 5.25 -30.34
C ARG A 186 8.87 5.72 -28.96
N LEU A 187 9.36 4.80 -28.13
CA LEU A 187 9.93 5.15 -26.83
C LEU A 187 11.15 6.05 -27.00
N LEU A 188 12.10 5.66 -27.86
CA LEU A 188 13.32 6.42 -28.09
C LEU A 188 13.01 7.80 -28.70
N GLU A 189 12.07 7.88 -29.64
CA GLU A 189 11.53 9.14 -30.16
C GLU A 189 10.94 10.01 -29.03
N GLU A 190 10.14 9.43 -28.13
CA GLU A 190 9.59 10.16 -26.99
C GLU A 190 10.69 10.69 -26.06
N LEU A 191 11.70 9.88 -25.75
CA LEU A 191 12.80 10.30 -24.88
C LEU A 191 13.57 11.48 -25.49
N GLN A 192 13.86 11.43 -26.79
CA GLN A 192 14.53 12.54 -27.50
C GLN A 192 13.67 13.80 -27.50
N ARG A 193 12.37 13.68 -27.82
CA ARG A 193 11.43 14.80 -27.76
C ARG A 193 11.43 15.49 -26.39
N ARG A 194 11.48 14.71 -25.30
CA ARG A 194 11.51 15.26 -23.93
C ARG A 194 12.77 16.02 -23.62
N VAL A 195 13.89 15.55 -24.12
CA VAL A 195 15.17 16.24 -23.96
C VAL A 195 15.17 17.57 -24.70
N LEU A 196 14.61 17.59 -25.91
CA LEU A 196 14.39 18.83 -26.67
C LEU A 196 13.42 19.80 -25.98
N GLU A 197 12.45 19.29 -25.21
CA GLU A 197 11.57 20.08 -24.33
C GLU A 197 12.27 20.54 -23.02
N GLY A 198 13.54 20.20 -22.80
CA GLY A 198 14.36 20.60 -21.65
C GLY A 198 14.35 19.63 -20.47
N THR A 199 13.73 18.45 -20.60
CA THR A 199 13.73 17.42 -19.55
C THR A 199 15.03 16.62 -19.58
N THR A 200 15.64 16.37 -18.44
CA THR A 200 16.83 15.50 -18.38
C THR A 200 16.39 14.04 -18.46
N VAL A 201 17.06 13.19 -19.24
CA VAL A 201 16.72 11.77 -19.37
C VAL A 201 17.93 10.93 -19.00
N VAL A 202 17.77 10.04 -18.00
CA VAL A 202 18.75 9.01 -17.65
C VAL A 202 18.10 7.66 -17.91
N VAL A 203 18.60 6.95 -18.92
CA VAL A 203 18.04 5.66 -19.34
C VAL A 203 19.08 4.57 -19.21
N VAL A 204 18.72 3.48 -18.53
CA VAL A 204 19.51 2.26 -18.53
C VAL A 204 19.15 1.46 -19.77
N LEU A 205 20.15 1.20 -20.63
CA LEU A 205 19.98 0.40 -21.84
C LEU A 205 20.80 -0.88 -21.72
N HIS A 206 20.17 -2.02 -22.00
CA HIS A 206 20.86 -3.30 -22.09
C HIS A 206 21.50 -3.50 -23.48
N ASP A 207 20.92 -2.88 -24.51
CA ASP A 207 21.37 -3.00 -25.90
C ASP A 207 21.90 -1.65 -26.41
N ILE A 208 23.21 -1.60 -26.67
CA ILE A 208 23.88 -0.37 -27.13
C ILE A 208 23.52 -0.04 -28.59
N SER A 209 23.03 -1.01 -29.37
CA SER A 209 22.57 -0.73 -30.73
C SER A 209 21.41 0.25 -30.75
N LEU A 210 20.66 0.36 -29.65
CA LEU A 210 19.60 1.35 -29.47
C LEU A 210 20.12 2.79 -29.40
N LEU A 211 21.42 2.99 -29.16
CA LEU A 211 22.02 4.32 -29.25
C LEU A 211 22.08 4.82 -30.69
N GLU A 212 22.17 3.92 -31.68
CA GLU A 212 22.20 4.30 -33.10
C GLU A 212 20.85 4.88 -33.56
N GLU A 213 19.77 4.54 -32.85
CA GLU A 213 18.42 5.06 -33.09
C GLU A 213 18.18 6.44 -32.44
N LEU A 214 19.12 6.93 -31.61
CA LEU A 214 19.08 8.26 -31.00
C LEU A 214 19.80 9.28 -31.91
N ASN A 215 19.12 9.75 -32.94
CA ASN A 215 19.66 10.59 -34.01
C ASN A 215 19.34 12.09 -33.89
N GLU A 216 18.35 12.48 -33.08
CA GLU A 216 17.96 13.88 -32.88
C GLU A 216 18.72 14.56 -31.73
N VAL A 217 19.19 13.77 -30.77
CA VAL A 217 19.93 14.24 -29.59
C VAL A 217 21.16 13.38 -29.40
N GLU A 218 22.32 14.02 -29.19
CA GLU A 218 23.59 13.32 -28.93
C GLU A 218 23.61 12.73 -27.51
N PRO A 219 23.54 11.39 -27.33
CA PRO A 219 23.55 10.76 -26.02
C PRO A 219 24.94 10.83 -25.38
N ARG A 220 25.01 11.13 -24.08
CA ARG A 220 26.20 10.84 -23.27
C ARG A 220 26.12 9.42 -22.74
N VAL A 221 27.14 8.61 -22.96
CA VAL A 221 27.21 7.22 -22.54
C VAL A 221 28.04 7.11 -21.26
N VAL A 222 27.45 6.48 -20.25
CA VAL A 222 28.12 6.15 -18.99
C VAL A 222 28.15 4.63 -18.85
N ALA A 223 29.33 4.02 -18.98
CA ALA A 223 29.49 2.57 -18.86
C ALA A 223 29.89 2.18 -17.43
N LEU A 224 29.11 1.26 -16.85
CA LEU A 224 29.33 0.69 -15.51
C LEU A 224 29.83 -0.75 -15.60
N ALA A 225 30.96 -1.03 -14.96
CA ALA A 225 31.48 -2.38 -14.77
C ALA A 225 31.98 -2.56 -13.33
N GLU A 226 31.65 -3.70 -12.72
CA GLU A 226 32.07 -4.06 -11.35
C GLU A 226 31.83 -2.97 -10.28
N GLY A 227 30.80 -2.15 -10.45
CA GLY A 227 30.45 -1.06 -9.54
C GLY A 227 31.23 0.24 -9.74
N GLN A 228 31.95 0.40 -10.86
CA GLN A 228 32.73 1.59 -11.21
C GLN A 228 32.31 2.13 -12.58
N VAL A 229 32.41 3.45 -12.76
CA VAL A 229 32.34 4.07 -14.09
C VAL A 229 33.66 3.80 -14.80
N ILE A 230 33.58 3.06 -15.89
CA ILE A 230 34.74 2.73 -16.74
C ILE A 230 34.82 3.62 -17.99
N TYR A 231 33.71 4.28 -18.34
CA TYR A 231 33.63 5.21 -19.45
C TYR A 231 32.55 6.25 -19.16
N ASP A 232 32.83 7.50 -19.53
CA ASP A 232 31.92 8.63 -19.44
C ASP A 232 32.27 9.60 -20.58
N GLY A 233 31.45 9.61 -21.62
CA GLY A 233 31.72 10.39 -22.84
C GLY A 233 30.58 10.33 -23.84
N LYS A 234 30.75 11.00 -24.99
CA LYS A 234 29.69 11.13 -26.00
C LYS A 234 29.86 10.23 -27.22
N ASP A 235 31.04 9.65 -27.42
CA ASP A 235 31.32 8.80 -28.56
C ASP A 235 31.39 7.32 -28.13
N PRO A 236 30.33 6.52 -28.36
CA PRO A 236 30.34 5.12 -28.00
C PRO A 236 31.43 4.31 -28.72
N GLN A 237 32.02 4.81 -29.82
CA GLN A 237 33.09 4.13 -30.54
C GLN A 237 34.41 4.12 -29.75
N GLU A 238 34.59 5.07 -28.82
CA GLU A 238 35.74 5.12 -27.91
C GLU A 238 35.77 3.94 -26.91
N LEU A 239 34.65 3.23 -26.73
CA LEU A 239 34.59 2.02 -25.90
C LEU A 239 35.46 0.87 -26.46
N GLY A 240 35.89 0.92 -27.74
CA GLY A 240 36.71 -0.11 -28.39
C GLY A 240 35.92 -1.36 -28.81
N GLU A 241 36.57 -2.42 -29.30
CA GLU A 241 35.88 -3.71 -29.58
C GLU A 241 35.93 -4.70 -28.40
N ASP A 242 36.94 -4.58 -27.53
CA ASP A 242 37.24 -5.52 -26.44
C ASP A 242 36.23 -5.48 -25.28
N TRP A 243 35.54 -4.36 -25.07
CA TRP A 243 34.58 -4.18 -23.96
C TRP A 243 33.30 -4.98 -24.12
N ARG A 244 32.86 -5.25 -25.37
CA ARG A 244 31.66 -6.05 -25.66
C ARG A 244 31.75 -7.44 -25.01
N SER A 245 32.97 -7.99 -24.91
CA SER A 245 33.24 -9.28 -24.27
C SER A 245 33.19 -9.27 -22.73
N ARG A 246 33.42 -8.11 -22.08
CA ARG A 246 33.41 -7.94 -20.62
C ARG A 246 32.02 -7.67 -20.05
N VAL A 247 31.08 -7.27 -20.91
CA VAL A 247 29.73 -6.81 -20.55
C VAL A 247 28.64 -7.86 -20.84
N TRP A 248 28.92 -8.87 -21.69
CA TRP A 248 27.90 -9.80 -22.18
C TRP A 248 28.03 -11.23 -21.64
N SER A 249 27.00 -11.70 -20.95
CA SER A 249 26.65 -13.13 -20.86
C SER A 249 25.15 -13.25 -21.07
N GLU A 250 24.74 -13.88 -22.17
CA GLU A 250 23.34 -14.00 -22.59
C GLU A 250 22.50 -14.81 -21.60
N GLY A 251 21.34 -14.26 -21.24
CA GLY A 251 20.24 -15.00 -20.59
C GLY A 251 18.92 -14.58 -21.21
N ARG A 252 18.44 -15.35 -22.19
CA ARG A 252 17.07 -15.25 -22.71
C ARG A 252 16.10 -15.96 -21.76
N SER A 253 15.01 -15.30 -21.37
CA SER A 253 13.81 -15.98 -20.89
C SER A 253 12.57 -15.30 -21.47
N GLY A 254 11.88 -16.01 -22.36
CA GLY A 254 10.55 -15.64 -22.81
C GLY A 254 9.51 -15.94 -21.73
N GLY A 255 8.56 -15.03 -21.57
CA GLY A 255 7.37 -15.21 -20.74
C GLY A 255 6.12 -15.26 -21.62
N PRO A 256 5.09 -16.05 -21.27
CA PRO A 256 3.91 -16.24 -22.08
C PRO A 256 2.97 -15.04 -21.95
N THR A 257 2.36 -14.64 -23.06
CA THR A 257 1.22 -13.74 -23.10
C THR A 257 -0.04 -14.51 -22.75
N VAL A 258 -0.74 -14.09 -21.70
CA VAL A 258 -2.04 -14.63 -21.30
C VAL A 258 -3.12 -13.70 -21.87
N ASP A 259 -3.98 -14.25 -22.71
CA ASP A 259 -5.23 -13.61 -23.13
C ASP A 259 -6.20 -13.58 -21.95
N SER A 260 -6.66 -12.39 -21.55
CA SER A 260 -7.77 -12.26 -20.60
C SER A 260 -8.93 -11.51 -21.25
N GLU A 261 -10.01 -12.24 -21.54
CA GLU A 261 -11.33 -11.63 -21.72
C GLU A 261 -11.74 -10.92 -20.42
N SER A 262 -11.92 -9.60 -20.47
CA SER A 262 -12.40 -8.83 -19.34
C SER A 262 -13.83 -8.33 -19.52
N ILE A 263 -14.66 -8.63 -18.53
CA ILE A 263 -15.99 -8.05 -18.36
C ILE A 263 -15.79 -6.66 -17.78
N GLY A 264 -15.81 -5.65 -18.65
CA GLY A 264 -15.70 -4.24 -18.28
C GLY A 264 -16.81 -3.82 -17.31
N ARG A 265 -16.51 -3.77 -16.01
CA ARG A 265 -17.36 -3.13 -15.00
C ARG A 265 -16.79 -1.77 -14.67
N ARG A 266 -17.62 -0.74 -14.74
CA ARG A 266 -17.27 0.63 -14.35
C ARG A 266 -17.16 0.73 -12.82
N PRO A 267 -16.15 1.44 -12.28
CA PRO A 267 -16.06 1.69 -10.86
C PRO A 267 -17.24 2.53 -10.36
N TRP A 268 -17.60 2.34 -9.09
CA TRP A 268 -18.68 3.08 -8.45
C TRP A 268 -18.33 4.55 -8.26
N GLY A 269 -19.23 5.43 -8.68
CA GLY A 269 -19.14 6.86 -8.38
C GLY A 269 -19.54 7.19 -6.93
N ALA A 270 -19.32 8.44 -6.52
CA ALA A 270 -19.68 8.92 -5.18
C ALA A 270 -21.17 8.72 -4.83
N THR A 271 -22.06 8.84 -5.82
CA THR A 271 -23.50 8.58 -5.67
C THR A 271 -23.80 7.12 -5.31
N HIS A 272 -23.11 6.17 -5.93
CA HIS A 272 -23.26 4.75 -5.65
C HIS A 272 -22.78 4.42 -4.25
N LEU A 273 -21.64 4.99 -3.84
CA LEU A 273 -21.13 4.87 -2.47
C LEU A 273 -22.08 5.44 -1.43
N LEU A 274 -22.71 6.59 -1.72
CA LEU A 274 -23.71 7.20 -0.83
C LEU A 274 -24.95 6.31 -0.68
N VAL A 275 -25.52 5.84 -1.80
CA VAL A 275 -26.68 4.93 -1.78
C VAL A 275 -26.34 3.65 -1.00
N TRP A 276 -25.15 3.09 -1.21
CA TRP A 276 -24.67 1.92 -0.49
C TRP A 276 -24.47 2.17 1.00
N GLY A 277 -23.90 3.32 1.36
CA GLY A 277 -23.75 3.75 2.75
C GLY A 277 -25.10 3.87 3.45
N VAL A 278 -26.08 4.50 2.80
CA VAL A 278 -27.45 4.61 3.35
C VAL A 278 -28.10 3.24 3.49
N LEU A 279 -28.02 2.39 2.47
CA LEU A 279 -28.59 1.04 2.51
C LEU A 279 -28.01 0.21 3.65
N THR A 280 -26.68 0.17 3.76
CA THR A 280 -25.98 -0.60 4.80
C THR A 280 -26.24 -0.04 6.20
N LEU A 281 -26.35 1.28 6.35
CA LEU A 281 -26.75 1.92 7.59
C LEU A 281 -28.17 1.51 8.01
N LEU A 282 -29.13 1.53 7.09
CA LEU A 282 -30.52 1.13 7.36
C LEU A 282 -30.61 -0.36 7.75
N ILE A 283 -29.87 -1.23 7.05
CA ILE A 283 -29.81 -2.65 7.37
C ILE A 283 -29.17 -2.88 8.75
N GLY A 284 -28.06 -2.19 9.05
CA GLY A 284 -27.42 -2.24 10.36
C GLY A 284 -28.36 -1.80 11.48
N MET A 285 -29.13 -0.73 11.27
CA MET A 285 -30.12 -0.25 12.23
C MET A 285 -31.27 -1.24 12.41
N ALA A 286 -31.83 -1.76 11.30
CA ALA A 286 -32.92 -2.73 11.32
C ALA A 286 -32.57 -4.03 12.07
N SER A 287 -31.28 -4.37 12.15
CA SER A 287 -30.79 -5.53 12.91
C SER A 287 -31.21 -5.51 14.38
N ALA A 288 -31.42 -4.33 14.99
CA ALA A 288 -31.87 -4.23 16.39
C ALA A 288 -33.27 -4.85 16.60
N TRP A 289 -34.09 -4.93 15.56
CA TRP A 289 -35.43 -5.53 15.60
C TRP A 289 -35.45 -7.01 15.26
N ILE A 290 -34.35 -7.57 14.76
CA ILE A 290 -34.25 -9.00 14.41
C ILE A 290 -34.06 -9.83 15.68
N GLY A 291 -34.99 -10.74 15.95
CA GLY A 291 -34.95 -11.65 17.10
C GLY A 291 -36.36 -11.98 17.63
N PRO A 292 -36.46 -12.70 18.75
CA PRO A 292 -37.75 -13.05 19.36
C PRO A 292 -38.62 -11.80 19.60
N LYS A 293 -39.91 -11.88 19.30
CA LYS A 293 -40.86 -10.78 19.55
C LYS A 293 -41.00 -10.58 21.06
N ILE A 294 -40.85 -9.34 21.52
CA ILE A 294 -41.07 -8.98 22.93
C ILE A 294 -42.22 -7.98 22.98
N SER A 295 -43.32 -8.38 23.60
CA SER A 295 -44.52 -7.56 23.78
C SER A 295 -44.52 -6.88 25.16
N GLY A 296 -45.20 -5.73 25.26
CA GLY A 296 -45.34 -4.97 26.51
C GLY A 296 -44.18 -4.03 26.84
N GLU A 297 -44.26 -3.37 28.00
CA GLU A 297 -43.26 -2.40 28.48
C GLU A 297 -41.86 -3.02 28.63
N LEU A 298 -41.79 -4.28 29.05
CA LEU A 298 -40.54 -5.04 29.16
C LEU A 298 -39.84 -5.20 27.79
N GLY A 299 -40.61 -5.29 26.70
CA GLY A 299 -40.07 -5.36 25.35
C GLY A 299 -39.47 -4.06 24.85
N GLN A 300 -40.05 -2.93 25.25
CA GLN A 300 -39.46 -1.62 24.95
C GLN A 300 -38.17 -1.41 25.73
N ALA A 301 -38.13 -1.78 27.02
CA ALA A 301 -36.91 -1.72 27.83
C ALA A 301 -35.78 -2.58 27.23
N ILE A 302 -36.07 -3.83 26.84
CA ILE A 302 -35.06 -4.71 26.20
C ILE A 302 -34.57 -4.14 24.86
N LEU A 303 -35.47 -3.54 24.06
CA LEU A 303 -35.08 -2.91 22.80
C LEU A 303 -34.11 -1.73 23.05
N HIS A 304 -34.46 -0.83 23.97
CA HIS A 304 -33.71 0.39 24.24
C HIS A 304 -32.39 0.15 25.00
N GLU A 305 -32.39 -0.74 26.00
CA GLU A 305 -31.24 -0.93 26.89
C GLU A 305 -30.29 -2.02 26.43
N LEU A 306 -30.75 -2.99 25.64
CA LEU A 306 -29.94 -4.14 25.23
C LEU A 306 -29.76 -4.23 23.70
N ARG A 307 -30.83 -4.11 22.90
CA ARG A 307 -30.72 -4.36 21.45
C ARG A 307 -30.14 -3.20 20.66
N ILE A 308 -30.56 -1.96 20.93
CA ILE A 308 -30.05 -0.77 20.24
C ILE A 308 -28.55 -0.56 20.51
N PRO A 309 -28.05 -0.59 21.77
CA PRO A 309 -26.63 -0.42 22.05
C PRO A 309 -25.78 -1.49 21.38
N ARG A 310 -26.25 -2.75 21.41
CA ARG A 310 -25.61 -3.89 20.78
C ARG A 310 -25.54 -3.76 19.26
N ALA A 311 -26.63 -3.35 18.61
CA ALA A 311 -26.65 -3.10 17.17
C ALA A 311 -25.69 -1.97 16.79
N LEU A 312 -25.73 -0.83 17.50
CA LEU A 312 -24.84 0.30 17.27
C LEU A 312 -23.37 -0.07 17.46
N ALA A 313 -23.04 -0.82 18.52
CA ALA A 313 -21.70 -1.33 18.75
C ALA A 313 -21.24 -2.26 17.62
N GLY A 314 -22.11 -3.18 17.19
CA GLY A 314 -21.86 -4.06 16.05
C GLY A 314 -21.64 -3.30 14.74
N MET A 315 -22.41 -2.24 14.48
CA MET A 315 -22.24 -1.38 13.30
C MET A 315 -20.87 -0.71 13.31
N ILE A 316 -20.54 0.02 14.38
CA ILE A 316 -19.29 0.80 14.48
C ILE A 316 -18.08 -0.13 14.46
N MET A 317 -18.11 -1.20 15.25
CA MET A 317 -17.04 -2.19 15.28
C MET A 317 -16.89 -2.90 13.94
N GLY A 318 -17.99 -3.24 13.27
CA GLY A 318 -17.98 -3.87 11.96
C GLY A 318 -17.32 -2.97 10.91
N ALA A 319 -17.65 -1.67 10.91
CA ALA A 319 -17.01 -0.69 10.05
C ALA A 319 -15.51 -0.57 10.33
N VAL A 320 -15.11 -0.43 11.60
CA VAL A 320 -13.70 -0.34 12.00
C VAL A 320 -12.92 -1.60 11.61
N LEU A 321 -13.44 -2.80 11.87
CA LEU A 321 -12.77 -4.06 11.50
C LEU A 321 -12.64 -4.24 9.98
N ALA A 322 -13.68 -3.88 9.23
CA ALA A 322 -13.64 -3.94 7.76
C ALA A 322 -12.64 -2.91 7.19
N GLY A 323 -12.64 -1.68 7.72
CA GLY A 323 -11.69 -0.64 7.34
C GLY A 323 -10.24 -1.00 7.70
N ALA A 324 -10.00 -1.50 8.91
CA ALA A 324 -8.70 -1.98 9.36
C ALA A 324 -8.18 -3.12 8.47
N GLY A 325 -9.06 -4.04 8.10
CA GLY A 325 -8.76 -5.10 7.12
C GLY A 325 -8.34 -4.55 5.76
N ALA A 326 -9.13 -3.64 5.18
CA ALA A 326 -8.83 -3.03 3.88
C ALA A 326 -7.49 -2.27 3.91
N VAL A 327 -7.26 -1.44 4.93
CA VAL A 327 -6.02 -0.67 5.09
C VAL A 327 -4.82 -1.59 5.27
N LEU A 328 -4.90 -2.61 6.13
CA LEU A 328 -3.80 -3.55 6.32
C LEU A 328 -3.49 -4.35 5.05
N GLN A 329 -4.50 -4.74 4.27
CA GLN A 329 -4.29 -5.43 2.99
C GLN A 329 -3.55 -4.56 1.98
N ILE A 330 -3.88 -3.26 1.90
CA ILE A 330 -3.20 -2.31 1.01
C ILE A 330 -1.76 -2.07 1.49
N LEU A 331 -1.58 -1.74 2.76
CA LEU A 331 -0.27 -1.46 3.36
C LEU A 331 0.68 -2.65 3.26
N LEU A 332 0.14 -3.85 3.50
CA LEU A 332 0.90 -5.08 3.48
C LEU A 332 0.96 -5.74 2.10
N GLN A 333 0.40 -5.10 1.06
CA GLN A 333 0.31 -5.63 -0.31
C GLN A 333 -0.10 -7.11 -0.35
N ASN A 334 -0.97 -7.50 0.58
CA ASN A 334 -1.35 -8.88 0.82
C ASN A 334 -2.86 -8.95 1.08
N PRO A 335 -3.64 -9.53 0.16
CA PRO A 335 -5.10 -9.61 0.30
C PRO A 335 -5.56 -10.50 1.46
N LEU A 336 -4.67 -11.28 2.07
CA LEU A 336 -4.94 -12.11 3.24
C LEU A 336 -4.52 -11.46 4.56
N ALA A 337 -3.95 -10.26 4.52
CA ALA A 337 -3.58 -9.55 5.73
C ALA A 337 -4.82 -9.23 6.58
N THR A 338 -4.69 -9.45 7.88
CA THR A 338 -5.73 -9.15 8.87
C THR A 338 -5.14 -8.52 10.12
N PRO A 339 -5.98 -7.87 10.95
CA PRO A 339 -5.56 -7.48 12.29
C PRO A 339 -5.03 -8.65 13.12
N GLY A 340 -5.55 -9.86 12.90
CA GLY A 340 -5.06 -11.08 13.54
C GLY A 340 -3.64 -11.48 13.12
N THR A 341 -3.26 -11.24 11.86
CA THR A 341 -1.89 -11.49 11.38
C THR A 341 -0.86 -10.51 11.95
N VAL A 342 -1.32 -9.32 12.36
CA VAL A 342 -0.52 -8.30 13.07
C VAL A 342 -0.52 -8.61 14.59
N GLY A 343 -1.08 -9.72 15.06
CA GLY A 343 -0.98 -10.12 16.48
C GLY A 343 -1.77 -9.26 17.48
N THR A 344 -2.43 -8.18 17.06
CA THR A 344 -3.24 -7.30 17.94
C THR A 344 -4.26 -8.10 18.75
N THR A 345 -4.94 -9.06 18.11
CA THR A 345 -5.91 -9.96 18.75
C THR A 345 -5.26 -10.93 19.75
N ALA A 346 -4.05 -11.40 19.46
CA ALA A 346 -3.33 -12.30 20.34
C ALA A 346 -2.81 -11.58 21.59
N GLY A 347 -2.32 -10.34 21.43
CA GLY A 347 -1.97 -9.45 22.54
C GLY A 347 -3.17 -9.17 23.46
N ALA A 348 -4.34 -8.91 22.89
CA ALA A 348 -5.56 -8.72 23.68
C ALA A 348 -5.92 -9.97 24.51
N SER A 349 -5.82 -11.14 23.89
CA SER A 349 -6.10 -12.43 24.54
C SER A 349 -5.14 -12.70 25.70
N LEU A 350 -3.85 -12.38 25.51
CA LEU A 350 -2.86 -12.48 26.58
C LEU A 350 -3.16 -11.52 27.74
N GLY A 351 -3.57 -10.29 27.43
CA GLY A 351 -3.98 -9.29 28.44
C GLY A 351 -5.15 -9.77 29.30
N VAL A 352 -6.16 -10.38 28.69
CA VAL A 352 -7.29 -11.00 29.41
C VAL A 352 -6.84 -12.14 30.30
N ILE A 353 -5.99 -13.03 29.80
CA ILE A 353 -5.49 -14.18 30.56
C ILE A 353 -4.70 -13.72 31.78
N LEU A 354 -3.85 -12.70 31.65
CA LEU A 354 -3.12 -12.12 32.77
C LEU A 354 -4.06 -11.48 33.79
N ALA A 355 -5.06 -10.71 33.35
CA ALA A 355 -6.02 -10.07 34.25
C ALA A 355 -6.82 -11.11 35.07
N LEU A 356 -7.27 -12.19 34.43
CA LEU A 356 -7.93 -13.29 35.15
C LEU A 356 -6.98 -13.91 36.17
N LEU A 357 -5.74 -14.23 35.78
CA LEU A 357 -4.76 -14.88 36.66
C LEU A 357 -4.44 -14.05 37.92
N PHE A 358 -4.33 -12.74 37.79
CA PHE A 358 -4.03 -11.84 38.91
C PHE A 358 -5.27 -11.47 39.75
N GLY A 359 -6.42 -12.13 39.52
CA GLY A 359 -7.64 -11.90 40.31
C GLY A 359 -8.22 -10.50 40.12
N VAL A 360 -8.02 -9.94 38.93
CA VAL A 360 -8.34 -8.54 38.62
C VAL A 360 -9.82 -8.41 38.27
N GLU A 361 -10.69 -8.75 39.21
CA GLU A 361 -12.16 -8.66 39.07
C GLU A 361 -12.71 -7.27 39.45
N SER A 362 -11.87 -6.41 40.03
CA SER A 362 -12.24 -5.07 40.47
C SER A 362 -12.32 -4.06 39.32
N ALA A 363 -13.28 -3.14 39.38
CA ALA A 363 -13.28 -1.95 38.51
C ALA A 363 -12.29 -0.90 39.05
N LEU A 364 -11.45 -0.34 38.17
CA LEU A 364 -10.59 0.80 38.51
C LEU A 364 -11.29 2.08 38.07
N PHE A 365 -11.63 2.97 39.00
CA PHE A 365 -12.37 4.21 38.69
C PHE A 365 -13.68 3.99 37.88
N GLY A 366 -14.38 2.88 38.13
CA GLY A 366 -15.61 2.52 37.41
C GLY A 366 -15.39 1.90 36.02
N ILE A 367 -14.13 1.73 35.58
CA ILE A 367 -13.80 1.08 34.31
C ILE A 367 -13.59 -0.43 34.54
N PRO A 368 -14.26 -1.30 33.78
CA PRO A 368 -14.01 -2.74 33.83
C PRO A 368 -12.57 -3.05 33.47
N LEU A 369 -11.84 -3.69 34.38
CA LEU A 369 -10.39 -3.87 34.26
C LEU A 369 -10.01 -4.96 33.25
N LEU A 370 -10.91 -5.89 32.97
CA LEU A 370 -10.73 -6.93 31.96
C LEU A 370 -10.65 -6.37 30.52
N PRO A 371 -11.61 -5.55 30.02
CA PRO A 371 -11.44 -4.79 28.77
C PRO A 371 -10.18 -3.92 28.72
N LEU A 372 -9.81 -3.28 29.84
CA LEU A 372 -8.61 -2.44 29.88
C LEU A 372 -7.34 -3.27 29.70
N ALA A 373 -7.27 -4.44 30.33
CA ALA A 373 -6.14 -5.37 30.17
C ALA A 373 -6.06 -5.91 28.74
N ALA A 374 -7.21 -6.25 28.13
CA ALA A 374 -7.28 -6.63 26.72
C ALA A 374 -6.75 -5.52 25.81
N PHE A 375 -7.19 -4.28 26.05
CA PHE A 375 -6.74 -3.12 25.28
C PHE A 375 -5.23 -2.87 25.44
N ALA A 376 -4.71 -2.92 26.67
CA ALA A 376 -3.30 -2.73 26.97
C ALA A 376 -2.41 -3.83 26.34
N GLY A 377 -2.84 -5.10 26.42
CA GLY A 377 -2.15 -6.22 25.79
C GLY A 377 -2.11 -6.09 24.27
N ALA A 378 -3.22 -5.66 23.65
CA ALA A 378 -3.28 -5.38 22.22
C ALA A 378 -2.31 -4.27 21.83
N LEU A 379 -2.35 -3.12 22.52
CA LEU A 379 -1.46 -1.98 22.25
C LEU A 379 0.02 -2.32 22.43
N THR A 380 0.37 -3.16 23.39
CA THR A 380 1.75 -3.59 23.62
C THR A 380 2.27 -4.35 22.41
N VAL A 381 1.53 -5.35 21.94
CA VAL A 381 1.87 -6.14 20.75
C VAL A 381 1.90 -5.26 19.49
N THR A 382 0.90 -4.40 19.32
CA THR A 382 0.85 -3.44 18.21
C THR A 382 2.07 -2.52 18.20
N SER A 383 2.50 -1.99 19.35
CA SER A 383 3.63 -1.06 19.44
C SER A 383 4.93 -1.70 18.96
N ILE A 384 5.13 -2.99 19.26
CA ILE A 384 6.27 -3.76 18.76
C ILE A 384 6.24 -3.83 17.23
N ILE A 385 5.09 -4.10 16.63
CA ILE A 385 5.00 -4.21 15.17
C ILE A 385 5.08 -2.85 14.49
N VAL A 386 4.51 -1.81 15.09
CA VAL A 386 4.66 -0.43 14.61
C VAL A 386 6.14 -0.02 14.62
N LEU A 387 6.91 -0.41 15.63
CA LEU A 387 8.36 -0.18 15.69
C LEU A 387 9.12 -0.95 14.59
N VAL A 388 8.70 -2.17 14.26
CA VAL A 388 9.25 -2.91 13.10
C VAL A 388 8.88 -2.17 11.82
N ALA A 389 7.63 -1.75 11.68
CA ALA A 389 7.07 -1.07 10.52
C ALA A 389 7.57 0.38 10.34
N SER A 390 8.19 1.01 11.34
CA SER A 390 8.72 2.36 11.20
C SER A 390 10.14 2.40 10.61
N ARG A 391 10.81 1.25 10.48
CA ARG A 391 12.18 1.18 9.96
C ARG A 391 12.21 1.29 8.44
N HIS A 392 13.03 2.20 7.90
CA HIS A 392 13.16 2.46 6.46
C HIS A 392 13.50 1.22 5.61
N ARG A 393 14.20 0.22 6.17
CA ARG A 393 14.68 -0.97 5.42
C ARG A 393 13.80 -2.22 5.54
N THR A 394 12.69 -2.14 6.25
CA THR A 394 11.85 -3.34 6.47
C THR A 394 10.91 -3.55 5.30
N ARG A 395 11.01 -4.73 4.70
CA ARG A 395 10.09 -5.18 3.66
C ARG A 395 8.73 -5.48 4.28
N THR A 396 7.73 -5.51 3.43
CA THR A 396 6.37 -5.83 3.84
C THR A 396 6.25 -7.24 4.43
N GLU A 397 7.00 -8.18 3.85
CA GLU A 397 7.13 -9.57 4.32
C GLU A 397 7.69 -9.63 5.74
N ASP A 398 8.66 -8.78 6.09
CA ASP A 398 9.28 -8.75 7.43
C ASP A 398 8.26 -8.36 8.49
N VAL A 399 7.38 -7.40 8.18
CA VAL A 399 6.30 -6.96 9.09
C VAL A 399 5.30 -8.10 9.32
N LEU A 400 4.92 -8.82 8.26
CA LEU A 400 4.03 -9.96 8.35
C LEU A 400 4.64 -11.12 9.14
N LEU A 401 5.92 -11.45 8.88
CA LEU A 401 6.65 -12.49 9.58
C LEU A 401 6.79 -12.17 11.07
N ALA A 402 7.11 -10.91 11.40
CA ALA A 402 7.15 -10.45 12.79
C ALA A 402 5.78 -10.57 13.48
N GLY A 403 4.70 -10.22 12.78
CA GLY A 403 3.33 -10.37 13.29
C GLY A 403 2.94 -11.82 13.55
N ILE A 404 3.27 -12.74 12.64
CA ILE A 404 3.05 -14.18 12.80
C ILE A 404 3.86 -14.71 13.99
N ALA A 405 5.15 -14.38 14.07
CA ALA A 405 6.01 -14.81 15.18
C ALA A 405 5.48 -14.31 16.53
N LEU A 406 5.06 -13.05 16.62
CA LEU A 406 4.50 -12.45 17.84
C LEU A 406 3.16 -13.09 18.23
N THR A 407 2.33 -13.43 17.24
CA THR A 407 1.07 -14.17 17.45
C THR A 407 1.32 -15.55 18.03
N LEU A 408 2.28 -16.30 17.47
CA LEU A 408 2.65 -17.63 17.96
C LEU A 408 3.25 -17.57 19.37
N MET A 409 4.14 -16.60 19.62
CA MET A 409 4.76 -16.40 20.93
C MET A 409 3.70 -16.06 22.00
N THR A 410 2.85 -15.07 21.73
CA THR A 410 1.77 -14.69 22.66
C THR A 410 0.76 -15.82 22.87
N GLY A 411 0.48 -16.63 21.84
CA GLY A 411 -0.34 -17.83 21.93
C GLY A 411 0.27 -18.93 22.79
N ALA A 412 1.58 -19.16 22.69
CA ALA A 412 2.31 -20.11 23.52
C ALA A 412 2.31 -19.68 25.00
N ILE A 413 2.60 -18.40 25.27
CA ILE A 413 2.54 -17.82 26.63
C ILE A 413 1.12 -17.93 27.18
N SER A 414 0.11 -17.54 26.39
CA SER A 414 -1.30 -17.66 26.76
C SER A 414 -1.69 -19.09 27.13
N SER A 415 -1.22 -20.08 26.36
CA SER A 415 -1.46 -21.50 26.63
C SER A 415 -0.79 -21.97 27.91
N ALA A 416 0.45 -21.54 28.18
CA ALA A 416 1.16 -21.89 29.40
C ALA A 416 0.50 -21.30 30.65
N LEU A 417 0.07 -20.03 30.60
CA LEU A 417 -0.60 -19.36 31.72
C LEU A 417 -1.96 -19.99 32.07
N ARG A 418 -2.67 -20.55 31.08
CA ARG A 418 -3.93 -21.28 31.30
C ARG A 418 -3.76 -22.54 32.15
N LEU A 419 -2.54 -23.08 32.31
CA LEU A 419 -2.29 -24.20 33.22
C LEU A 419 -2.54 -23.83 34.69
N GLY A 420 -2.49 -22.54 35.03
CA GLY A 420 -2.81 -22.03 36.36
C GLY A 420 -4.29 -21.72 36.58
N PHE A 421 -5.17 -21.96 35.61
CA PHE A 421 -6.59 -21.61 35.71
C PHE A 421 -7.39 -22.72 36.40
N ASP A 422 -8.35 -22.31 37.23
CA ASP A 422 -9.42 -23.19 37.64
C ASP A 422 -10.48 -23.37 36.52
N GLN A 423 -11.49 -24.18 36.79
CA GLN A 423 -12.54 -24.48 35.80
C GLN A 423 -13.38 -23.24 35.43
N VAL A 424 -13.57 -22.30 36.36
CA VAL A 424 -14.38 -21.09 36.14
C VAL A 424 -13.64 -20.10 35.25
N MET A 425 -12.39 -19.79 35.60
CA MET A 425 -11.50 -18.93 34.83
C MET A 425 -11.28 -19.46 33.42
N ALA A 426 -11.11 -20.78 33.28
CA ALA A 426 -10.98 -21.42 31.97
C ALA A 426 -12.23 -21.24 31.10
N LEU A 427 -13.42 -21.39 31.67
CA LEU A 427 -14.69 -21.17 30.97
C LEU A 427 -14.91 -19.69 30.61
N GLU A 428 -14.54 -18.76 31.49
CA GLU A 428 -14.61 -17.32 31.21
C GLU A 428 -13.66 -16.91 30.08
N ALA A 429 -12.41 -17.36 30.14
CA ALA A 429 -11.42 -17.11 29.08
C ALA A 429 -11.87 -17.72 27.74
N LEU A 430 -12.44 -18.92 27.76
CA LEU A 430 -13.01 -19.56 26.57
C LEU A 430 -14.17 -18.72 26.01
N ARG A 431 -15.14 -18.34 26.84
CA ARG A 431 -16.30 -17.53 26.42
C ARG A 431 -15.86 -16.18 25.83
N TRP A 432 -14.90 -15.52 26.46
CA TRP A 432 -14.35 -14.27 25.93
C TRP A 432 -13.67 -14.48 24.58
N SER A 433 -12.90 -15.56 24.42
CA SER A 433 -12.19 -15.89 23.17
C SER A 433 -13.10 -16.22 21.98
N LEU A 434 -14.39 -16.46 22.20
CA LEU A 434 -15.35 -16.71 21.12
C LEU A 434 -15.87 -15.43 20.46
N GLY A 435 -15.69 -14.26 21.10
CA GLY A 435 -16.18 -12.98 20.62
C GLY A 435 -17.71 -12.85 20.68
N SER A 436 -18.23 -11.93 21.49
CA SER A 436 -19.66 -11.72 21.71
C SER A 436 -20.03 -10.25 21.87
N LEU A 437 -21.16 -9.85 21.25
CA LEU A 437 -21.77 -8.52 21.46
C LEU A 437 -22.87 -8.53 22.53
N THR A 438 -23.13 -9.68 23.16
CA THR A 438 -24.28 -9.90 24.05
C THR A 438 -24.33 -8.98 25.26
N LEU A 439 -23.17 -8.62 25.81
CA LEU A 439 -23.04 -7.85 27.06
C LEU A 439 -22.63 -6.38 26.83
N ILE A 440 -22.91 -5.83 25.64
CA ILE A 440 -22.55 -4.45 25.31
C ILE A 440 -23.74 -3.53 25.55
N GLY A 441 -23.66 -2.74 26.64
CA GLY A 441 -24.52 -1.59 26.89
C GLY A 441 -23.89 -0.26 26.43
N PHE A 442 -24.64 0.83 26.60
CA PHE A 442 -24.19 2.18 26.24
C PHE A 442 -22.89 2.58 26.95
N GLU A 443 -22.69 2.20 28.21
CA GLU A 443 -21.50 2.56 28.99
C GLU A 443 -20.19 2.06 28.33
N ARG A 444 -20.15 0.77 27.96
CA ARG A 444 -18.99 0.18 27.28
C ARG A 444 -18.78 0.79 25.90
N LEU A 445 -19.87 1.07 25.18
CA LEU A 445 -19.83 1.73 23.88
C LEU A 445 -19.22 3.13 23.98
N TRP A 446 -19.68 3.96 24.93
CA TRP A 446 -19.15 5.31 25.12
C TRP A 446 -17.67 5.33 25.49
N LEU A 447 -17.21 4.35 26.27
CA LEU A 447 -15.80 4.22 26.62
C LEU A 447 -14.91 3.93 25.40
N ALA A 448 -15.35 3.07 24.48
CA ALA A 448 -14.57 2.71 23.29
C ALA A 448 -14.76 3.66 22.11
N LEU A 449 -15.87 4.38 22.06
CA LEU A 449 -16.26 5.22 20.92
C LEU A 449 -15.17 6.22 20.49
N PRO A 450 -14.48 6.95 21.39
CA PRO A 450 -13.41 7.86 20.98
C PRO A 450 -12.30 7.15 20.19
N PHE A 451 -11.87 5.98 20.64
CA PHE A 451 -10.81 5.20 19.97
C PHE A 451 -11.27 4.63 18.63
N LEU A 452 -12.52 4.18 18.55
CA LEU A 452 -13.14 3.70 17.30
C LEU A 452 -13.26 4.83 16.28
N LEU A 453 -13.71 6.02 16.70
CA LEU A 453 -13.84 7.19 15.82
C LEU A 453 -12.47 7.71 15.36
N VAL A 454 -11.49 7.81 16.26
CA VAL A 454 -10.12 8.22 15.90
C VAL A 454 -9.51 7.24 14.89
N SER A 455 -9.67 5.93 15.12
CA SER A 455 -9.23 4.90 14.19
C SER A 455 -9.92 5.02 12.82
N MET A 456 -11.25 5.13 12.80
CA MET A 456 -12.05 5.22 11.58
C MET A 456 -11.72 6.47 10.77
N LEU A 457 -11.76 7.65 11.40
CA LEU A 457 -11.46 8.91 10.73
C LEU A 457 -9.99 8.98 10.30
N GLY A 458 -9.07 8.52 11.13
CA GLY A 458 -7.65 8.46 10.79
C GLY A 458 -7.39 7.58 9.57
N MET A 459 -8.02 6.40 9.48
CA MET A 459 -7.91 5.55 8.29
C MET A 459 -8.47 6.21 7.02
N LEU A 460 -9.57 6.97 7.14
CA LEU A 460 -10.13 7.74 6.03
C LEU A 460 -9.24 8.93 5.62
N MET A 461 -8.49 9.51 6.56
CA MET A 461 -7.49 10.55 6.24
C MET A 461 -6.28 10.00 5.48
N LEU A 462 -6.02 8.68 5.56
CA LEU A 462 -4.94 8.02 4.82
C LEU A 462 -5.31 7.63 3.39
N LEU A 463 -6.53 7.90 2.89
CA LEU A 463 -6.95 7.46 1.56
C LEU A 463 -6.07 8.02 0.44
N ARG A 464 -5.70 9.31 0.50
CA ARG A 464 -4.85 9.95 -0.50
C ARG A 464 -3.47 9.29 -0.63
N PRO A 465 -2.67 9.10 0.44
CA PRO A 465 -1.41 8.37 0.33
C PRO A 465 -1.58 6.88 0.02
N LEU A 466 -2.66 6.23 0.48
CA LEU A 466 -2.94 4.83 0.13
C LEU A 466 -3.22 4.65 -1.37
N ASP A 467 -3.93 5.59 -2.00
CA ASP A 467 -4.22 5.58 -3.45
C ASP A 467 -2.95 5.59 -4.31
N VAL A 468 -1.85 6.10 -3.78
CA VAL A 468 -0.55 6.06 -4.46
C VAL A 468 0.18 4.78 -4.09
N LEU A 469 0.17 4.37 -2.82
CA LEU A 469 0.81 3.15 -2.33
C LEU A 469 0.31 1.89 -3.04
N VAL A 470 -0.97 1.84 -3.37
CA VAL A 470 -1.60 0.73 -4.09
C VAL A 470 -0.99 0.51 -5.50
N THR A 471 -0.36 1.53 -6.08
CA THR A 471 0.35 1.42 -7.37
C THR A 471 1.73 0.76 -7.25
N GLY A 472 2.22 0.53 -6.02
CA GLY A 472 3.53 -0.03 -5.72
C GLY A 472 4.28 0.80 -4.67
N ILE A 473 5.03 0.13 -3.79
CA ILE A 473 5.80 0.79 -2.72
C ILE A 473 6.89 1.69 -3.30
N ASP A 474 7.67 1.17 -4.24
CA ASP A 474 8.80 1.90 -4.81
C ASP A 474 8.31 3.13 -5.60
N ARG A 475 7.25 2.95 -6.40
CA ARG A 475 6.56 4.04 -7.13
C ARG A 475 5.98 5.10 -6.18
N ALA A 476 5.38 4.69 -5.07
CA ALA A 476 4.82 5.63 -4.12
C ALA A 476 5.91 6.51 -3.48
N GLY A 477 7.07 5.91 -3.16
CA GLY A 477 8.23 6.64 -2.66
C GLY A 477 8.71 7.71 -3.64
N THR A 478 8.85 7.37 -4.94
CA THR A 478 9.30 8.32 -5.98
C THR A 478 8.27 9.38 -6.32
N ARG A 479 6.99 9.15 -6.01
CA ARG A 479 5.88 10.11 -6.19
C ARG A 479 5.67 11.04 -4.99
N GLY A 480 6.49 10.93 -3.94
CA GLY A 480 6.48 11.83 -2.80
C GLY A 480 5.85 11.28 -1.52
N VAL A 481 5.43 10.01 -1.50
CA VAL A 481 4.85 9.39 -0.31
C VAL A 481 5.96 8.97 0.66
N ASN A 482 5.85 9.40 1.91
CA ASN A 482 6.69 8.85 2.99
C ASN A 482 6.14 7.49 3.45
N VAL A 483 6.55 6.42 2.77
CA VAL A 483 6.03 5.06 3.00
C VAL A 483 6.18 4.59 4.46
N PRO A 484 7.33 4.75 5.15
CA PRO A 484 7.45 4.34 6.54
C PRO A 484 6.44 5.03 7.47
N ARG A 485 6.21 6.34 7.28
CA ARG A 485 5.22 7.08 8.08
C ARG A 485 3.81 6.59 7.80
N ILE A 486 3.42 6.43 6.54
CA ILE A 486 2.07 5.97 6.17
C ILE A 486 1.82 4.55 6.70
N ARG A 487 2.82 3.67 6.63
CA ARG A 487 2.72 2.32 7.21
C ARG A 487 2.58 2.35 8.72
N THR A 488 3.38 3.17 9.40
CA THR A 488 3.32 3.36 10.87
C THR A 488 1.93 3.84 11.30
N TRP A 489 1.42 4.92 10.67
CA TRP A 489 0.10 5.46 10.96
C TRP A 489 -1.01 4.48 10.64
N GLY A 490 -0.97 3.84 9.47
CA GLY A 490 -2.02 2.93 9.04
C GLY A 490 -2.09 1.66 9.88
N VAL A 491 -0.96 1.04 10.23
CA VAL A 491 -0.90 -0.11 11.16
C VAL A 491 -1.36 0.32 12.55
N GLY A 492 -0.91 1.47 13.06
CA GLY A 492 -1.28 2.00 14.37
C GLY A 492 -2.78 2.29 14.49
N LEU A 493 -3.35 3.00 13.52
CA LEU A 493 -4.78 3.35 13.49
C LEU A 493 -5.67 2.12 13.33
N ALA A 494 -5.34 1.21 12.42
CA ALA A 494 -6.06 -0.06 12.25
C ALA A 494 -6.03 -0.87 13.55
N SER A 495 -4.86 -0.97 14.19
CA SER A 495 -4.69 -1.72 15.42
C SER A 495 -5.37 -1.07 16.62
N LEU A 496 -5.39 0.26 16.72
CA LEU A 496 -6.11 0.99 17.76
C LEU A 496 -7.61 0.68 17.73
N GLY A 497 -8.21 0.71 16.54
CA GLY A 497 -9.62 0.40 16.36
C GLY A 497 -9.93 -1.06 16.67
N VAL A 498 -9.06 -1.99 16.22
CA VAL A 498 -9.18 -3.42 16.53
C VAL A 498 -9.04 -3.65 18.03
N ALA A 499 -8.06 -3.04 18.70
CA ALA A 499 -7.86 -3.15 20.13
C ALA A 499 -9.09 -2.68 20.91
N ALA A 500 -9.68 -1.54 20.52
CA ALA A 500 -10.90 -1.02 21.14
C ALA A 500 -12.11 -1.97 20.92
N GLY A 501 -12.27 -2.50 19.71
CA GLY A 501 -13.32 -3.48 19.41
C GLY A 501 -13.16 -4.79 20.18
N VAL A 502 -11.95 -5.34 20.21
CA VAL A 502 -11.63 -6.59 20.90
C VAL A 502 -11.75 -6.45 22.41
N ALA A 503 -11.39 -5.30 22.98
CA ALA A 503 -11.57 -5.02 24.40
C ALA A 503 -13.05 -5.08 24.82
N MET A 504 -13.97 -4.62 23.97
CA MET A 504 -15.41 -4.64 24.26
C MET A 504 -16.05 -6.01 24.00
N ALA A 505 -15.77 -6.58 22.83
CA ALA A 505 -16.54 -7.67 22.26
C ALA A 505 -15.76 -8.99 22.18
N GLY A 506 -14.49 -9.00 22.59
CA GLY A 506 -13.59 -10.11 22.31
C GLY A 506 -13.17 -10.18 20.84
N PRO A 507 -12.37 -11.20 20.48
CA PRO A 507 -11.83 -11.36 19.14
C PRO A 507 -12.93 -11.71 18.14
N ILE A 508 -13.08 -10.88 17.10
CA ILE A 508 -14.00 -11.14 15.97
C ILE A 508 -13.17 -11.31 14.70
N ALA A 509 -13.33 -12.46 14.05
CA ALA A 509 -12.57 -12.84 12.85
C ALA A 509 -13.37 -12.59 11.56
N PHE A 510 -12.68 -12.68 10.42
CA PHE A 510 -13.23 -12.65 9.06
C PHE A 510 -13.90 -11.36 8.57
N VAL A 511 -14.40 -10.46 9.43
CA VAL A 511 -14.99 -9.17 8.98
C VAL A 511 -13.99 -8.38 8.14
N GLY A 512 -12.76 -8.22 8.63
CA GLY A 512 -11.66 -7.56 7.92
C GLY A 512 -11.09 -8.30 6.71
N LEU A 513 -11.54 -9.53 6.43
CA LEU A 513 -11.18 -10.27 5.22
C LEU A 513 -12.30 -10.23 4.20
N VAL A 514 -13.50 -10.60 4.64
CA VAL A 514 -14.69 -10.78 3.80
C VAL A 514 -15.14 -9.46 3.20
N CYS A 515 -15.30 -8.42 4.01
CA CYS A 515 -15.86 -7.15 3.53
C CYS A 515 -14.96 -6.51 2.44
N PRO A 516 -13.63 -6.33 2.65
CA PRO A 516 -12.76 -5.81 1.60
C PRO A 516 -12.69 -6.69 0.36
N HIS A 517 -12.70 -8.00 0.53
CA HIS A 517 -12.62 -8.91 -0.59
C HIS A 517 -13.89 -8.84 -1.48
N ILE A 518 -15.09 -8.80 -0.88
CA ILE A 518 -16.35 -8.63 -1.62
C ILE A 518 -16.35 -7.29 -2.35
N MET A 519 -15.98 -6.20 -1.68
CA MET A 519 -15.97 -4.86 -2.30
C MET A 519 -14.99 -4.80 -3.47
N ARG A 520 -13.84 -5.46 -3.35
CA ARG A 520 -12.85 -5.53 -4.43
C ARG A 520 -13.41 -6.16 -5.70
N LEU A 521 -14.23 -7.20 -5.58
CA LEU A 521 -14.89 -7.86 -6.71
C LEU A 521 -16.01 -7.00 -7.34
N TRP A 522 -16.55 -6.04 -6.59
CA TRP A 522 -17.66 -5.20 -7.05
C TRP A 522 -17.21 -3.90 -7.68
N GLY A 523 -16.23 -3.21 -7.11
CA GLY A 523 -15.83 -1.86 -7.56
C GLY A 523 -14.32 -1.61 -7.65
N GLY A 524 -13.48 -2.62 -7.42
CA GLY A 524 -12.03 -2.53 -7.63
C GLY A 524 -11.17 -2.37 -6.38
N GLY A 525 -9.85 -2.30 -6.59
CA GLY A 525 -8.84 -2.23 -5.51
C GLY A 525 -8.49 -0.82 -5.05
N GLN A 526 -9.11 0.22 -5.62
CA GLN A 526 -8.80 1.62 -5.31
C GLN A 526 -9.13 1.93 -3.84
N PRO A 527 -8.16 2.37 -3.01
CA PRO A 527 -8.35 2.61 -1.59
C PRO A 527 -9.53 3.53 -1.25
N ARG A 528 -9.71 4.63 -1.99
CA ARG A 528 -10.85 5.55 -1.83
C ARG A 528 -12.24 4.92 -1.99
N PHE A 529 -12.35 3.84 -2.73
CA PHE A 529 -13.58 3.07 -2.88
C PHE A 529 -13.57 1.91 -1.88
N LEU A 530 -12.49 1.12 -1.91
CA LEU A 530 -12.35 -0.11 -1.16
C LEU A 530 -12.50 0.11 0.35
N VAL A 531 -11.81 1.10 0.93
CA VAL A 531 -11.83 1.32 2.39
C VAL A 531 -13.21 1.80 2.85
N PRO A 532 -13.81 2.88 2.31
CA PRO A 532 -15.14 3.32 2.73
C PRO A 532 -16.24 2.30 2.41
N ALA A 533 -16.22 1.67 1.22
CA ALA A 533 -17.23 0.67 0.86
C ALA A 533 -17.17 -0.55 1.79
N SER A 534 -15.96 -0.95 2.20
CA SER A 534 -15.77 -2.03 3.18
C SER A 534 -16.29 -1.64 4.55
N MET A 535 -16.00 -0.41 5.01
CA MET A 535 -16.55 0.12 6.26
C MET A 535 -18.07 0.11 6.23
N CYS A 536 -18.69 0.58 5.14
CA CYS A 536 -20.14 0.55 4.95
C CYS A 536 -20.69 -0.88 4.98
N LEU A 537 -20.08 -1.82 4.26
CA LEU A 537 -20.50 -3.23 4.33
C LEU A 537 -20.36 -3.78 5.77
N GLY A 538 -19.31 -3.38 6.49
CA GLY A 538 -19.10 -3.70 7.89
C GLY A 538 -20.24 -3.22 8.81
N LEU A 539 -20.83 -2.05 8.55
CA LEU A 539 -21.98 -1.52 9.29
C LEU A 539 -23.17 -2.50 9.28
N ALA A 540 -23.39 -3.19 8.16
CA ALA A 540 -24.47 -4.17 8.06
C ALA A 540 -24.02 -5.57 8.47
N PHE A 541 -22.83 -5.99 8.03
CA PHE A 541 -22.40 -7.39 8.10
C PHE A 541 -22.29 -7.90 9.54
N LEU A 542 -21.59 -7.19 10.41
CA LEU A 542 -21.36 -7.65 11.78
C LEU A 542 -22.67 -7.71 12.62
N PRO A 543 -23.52 -6.67 12.66
CA PRO A 543 -24.76 -6.75 13.44
C PRO A 543 -25.79 -7.71 12.83
N LEU A 544 -25.76 -7.96 11.51
CA LEU A 544 -26.55 -9.05 10.93
C LEU A 544 -26.07 -10.42 11.40
N CYS A 545 -24.76 -10.67 11.43
CA CYS A 545 -24.21 -11.92 11.97
C CYS A 545 -24.61 -12.12 13.43
N ASP A 546 -24.57 -11.06 14.23
CA ASP A 546 -25.03 -11.09 15.62
C ASP A 546 -26.54 -11.39 15.73
N SER A 547 -27.34 -10.80 14.84
CA SER A 547 -28.78 -11.06 14.75
C SER A 547 -29.10 -12.50 14.37
N LEU A 548 -28.36 -13.08 13.44
CA LEU A 548 -28.44 -14.50 13.09
C LEU A 548 -28.19 -15.39 14.32
N GLY A 549 -27.22 -15.02 15.17
CA GLY A 549 -26.90 -15.76 16.39
C GLY A 549 -27.99 -15.78 17.44
N ARG A 550 -28.89 -14.79 17.40
CA ARG A 550 -30.07 -14.71 18.27
C ARG A 550 -31.24 -15.56 17.76
N VAL A 551 -31.27 -15.90 16.47
CA VAL A 551 -32.38 -16.61 15.83
C VAL A 551 -32.06 -18.09 15.61
N LEU A 552 -30.79 -18.45 15.41
CA LEU A 552 -30.38 -19.80 15.01
C LEU A 552 -30.65 -20.89 16.04
N LEU A 553 -30.50 -20.60 17.34
CA LEU A 553 -30.73 -21.57 18.41
C LEU A 553 -31.72 -20.99 19.42
N GLU A 554 -32.92 -21.57 19.45
CA GLU A 554 -33.90 -21.28 20.48
C GLU A 554 -33.28 -21.59 21.86
N GLN A 555 -33.25 -20.59 22.75
CA GLN A 555 -32.68 -20.61 24.10
C GLN A 555 -31.14 -20.54 24.27
N ARG A 556 -30.34 -20.42 23.20
CA ARG A 556 -28.89 -20.19 23.33
C ARG A 556 -28.41 -19.12 22.36
N GLU A 557 -27.87 -18.02 22.88
CA GLU A 557 -27.22 -17.02 22.04
C GLU A 557 -25.87 -17.55 21.55
N VAL A 558 -25.74 -17.73 20.24
CA VAL A 558 -24.47 -18.12 19.62
C VAL A 558 -23.56 -16.89 19.54
N PRO A 559 -22.30 -16.97 20.02
CA PRO A 559 -21.35 -15.87 19.91
C PRO A 559 -21.14 -15.47 18.45
N VAL A 560 -21.14 -14.15 18.19
CA VAL A 560 -21.04 -13.62 16.82
C VAL A 560 -19.74 -14.06 16.11
N GLY A 561 -18.64 -14.24 16.85
CA GLY A 561 -17.37 -14.69 16.28
C GLY A 561 -17.46 -16.05 15.60
N VAL A 562 -18.27 -16.97 16.16
CA VAL A 562 -18.54 -18.29 15.58
C VAL A 562 -19.27 -18.16 14.25
N ILE A 563 -20.25 -17.25 14.16
CA ILE A 563 -21.06 -17.04 12.96
C ILE A 563 -20.25 -16.38 11.85
N THR A 564 -19.47 -15.35 12.21
CA THR A 564 -18.57 -14.69 11.25
C THR A 564 -17.55 -15.67 10.67
N ALA A 565 -17.06 -16.63 11.47
CA ALA A 565 -16.17 -17.68 11.00
C ALA A 565 -16.88 -18.71 10.11
N ALA A 566 -18.07 -19.16 10.51
CA ALA A 566 -18.87 -20.12 9.77
C ALA A 566 -19.28 -19.60 8.37
N ILE A 567 -19.54 -18.30 8.24
CA ILE A 567 -19.86 -17.66 6.95
C ILE A 567 -18.58 -17.29 6.19
N GLY A 568 -17.60 -16.71 6.88
CA GLY A 568 -16.42 -16.12 6.26
C GLY A 568 -15.45 -17.13 5.67
N ALA A 569 -15.21 -18.25 6.36
CA ALA A 569 -14.24 -19.25 5.90
C ALA A 569 -14.67 -19.94 4.58
N PRO A 570 -15.92 -20.45 4.43
CA PRO A 570 -16.35 -21.04 3.16
C PRO A 570 -16.37 -20.04 2.01
N LEU A 571 -16.79 -18.81 2.28
CA LEU A 571 -16.85 -17.75 1.27
C LEU A 571 -15.44 -17.42 0.75
N LEU A 572 -14.46 -17.27 1.64
CA LEU A 572 -13.08 -17.01 1.23
C LEU A 572 -12.50 -18.18 0.43
N PHE A 573 -12.77 -19.42 0.85
CA PHE A 573 -12.31 -20.62 0.13
C PHE A 573 -12.88 -20.72 -1.29
N LEU A 574 -14.19 -20.48 -1.45
CA LEU A 574 -14.86 -20.43 -2.76
C LEU A 574 -14.27 -19.37 -3.69
N LEU A 575 -13.91 -18.22 -3.13
CA LEU A 575 -13.33 -17.11 -3.91
C LEU A 575 -11.90 -17.40 -4.36
N VAL A 576 -11.09 -18.05 -3.51
CA VAL A 576 -9.74 -18.49 -3.87
C VAL A 576 -9.78 -19.51 -5.02
N ILE A 577 -10.68 -20.50 -4.97
CA ILE A 577 -10.83 -21.52 -6.02
C ILE A 577 -11.24 -20.89 -7.36
N ARG A 578 -12.13 -19.90 -7.35
CA ARG A 578 -12.55 -19.23 -8.59
C ARG A 578 -11.38 -18.51 -9.27
N ARG A 579 -10.50 -17.89 -8.48
CA ARG A 579 -9.33 -17.15 -9.01
C ARG A 579 -8.26 -18.08 -9.56
N SER A 580 -8.07 -19.28 -9.00
CA SER A 580 -7.12 -20.26 -9.52
C SER A 580 -7.56 -20.94 -10.82
N ARG A 581 -8.84 -20.82 -11.20
CA ARG A 581 -9.37 -21.32 -12.48
C ARG A 581 -9.32 -20.28 -13.61
N GLN A 582 -9.00 -19.02 -13.29
CA GLN A 582 -8.89 -17.90 -14.23
C GLN A 582 -7.44 -17.52 -14.54
N ARG A 583 -6.48 -18.14 -13.84
CA ARG A 583 -5.04 -18.13 -14.18
C ARG A 583 -4.72 -19.45 -14.84
#